data_AF-A0A2J6T093-F1
#
_entry.id   AF-A0A2J6T093-F1
#
_cell.length_a   1.000
_cell.length_b   1.000
_cell.length_c   1.000
_cell.angle_alpha   90.00
_cell.angle_beta   90.00
_cell.angle_gamma   90.00
#
_symmetry.space_group_name_H-M   'P 1'
#
loop_
_entity.id
_entity.type
_entity.pdbx_description
1 polymer ?
#
loop_
_entity_poly.entity_id
_entity_poly.type
_entity_poly.pdbx_seq_one_letter_code
_entity_poly.pdbx_strand_id
1 'polypeptide(L)'
;MRYSISNLAIAASSLLVKEVFAGRYDVRKRDLYVVTDEVIVTEQVTVYDFGTTLSTGGARPVATITIDGTPVLVPAASSPSPSTPVSPSTQPTAVFIQEPPKSSTPAPVPTTSPKAAAVVPATTPPVVVPTTLVPVTTSTPAPISIPAGTTASSSAKRGLAFNDVSLLSGFAGSKAISWAYNWGNSATVPSEWEFVPLLWGLSSTFTSGWNAAATKAIAAGSTHLMCFNEPDLGSQSNLSPAAAAAGYKTYMMPFAGKAQLGSPAVTNGGSPMGLTWLGNFLTACTGCQVDFVCIHWYNGGDAAAFMAYIDQAYTAGGNRPLWITEFQGEGDAAAQNTFLETVLPQLDASPKVARYAYFMASDGNLLSSGTSLSTLGNTYAFAS
;
A
#
# COMPACT_ATOMS: atom_id res chain seq x y z
N MET A 1 -30.23 -7.24 38.96
CA MET A 1 -29.35 -7.99 38.04
C MET A 1 -29.40 -7.30 36.69
N ARG A 2 -28.26 -6.97 36.09
CA ARG A 2 -28.18 -6.44 34.73
C ARG A 2 -28.15 -7.64 33.78
N TYR A 3 -29.13 -7.79 32.90
CA TYR A 3 -29.08 -8.78 31.83
C TYR A 3 -28.71 -8.06 30.54
N SER A 4 -27.55 -8.39 29.96
CA SER A 4 -27.19 -7.98 28.61
C SER A 4 -27.71 -9.04 27.66
N ILE A 5 -28.65 -8.69 26.79
CA ILE A 5 -29.15 -9.58 25.74
C ILE A 5 -28.57 -9.05 24.43
N SER A 6 -27.55 -9.72 23.90
CA SER A 6 -27.00 -9.39 22.59
C SER A 6 -27.97 -9.92 21.52
N ASN A 7 -28.91 -9.07 21.10
CA ASN A 7 -29.81 -9.39 19.99
C ASN A 7 -29.36 -8.60 18.75
N LEU A 8 -29.16 -9.32 17.64
CA LEU A 8 -28.80 -8.73 16.34
C LEU A 8 -30.07 -8.12 15.74
N ALA A 9 -30.06 -6.81 15.46
CA ALA A 9 -31.13 -6.12 14.76
C ALA A 9 -30.60 -5.63 13.41
N ILE A 10 -31.09 -6.22 12.30
CA ILE A 10 -30.66 -5.86 10.95
C ILE A 10 -31.42 -4.60 10.53
N ALA A 11 -30.71 -3.49 10.35
CA ALA A 11 -31.21 -2.29 9.68
C ALA A 11 -30.48 -2.16 8.33
N ALA A 12 -31.18 -2.40 7.22
CA ALA A 12 -30.63 -2.13 5.89
C ALA A 12 -30.86 -0.66 5.54
N SER A 13 -29.79 0.08 5.24
CA SER A 13 -29.87 1.40 4.62
C SER A 13 -29.15 1.37 3.28
N SER A 14 -29.87 1.74 2.20
CA SER A 14 -29.34 1.81 0.84
C SER A 14 -28.84 3.24 0.55
N LEU A 15 -27.59 3.40 0.10
CA LEU A 15 -27.08 4.65 -0.45
C LEU A 15 -26.63 4.43 -1.91
N LEU A 16 -27.16 5.23 -2.84
CA LEU A 16 -26.77 5.21 -4.25
C LEU A 16 -25.44 5.92 -4.47
N VAL A 17 -24.46 5.24 -5.06
CA VAL A 17 -23.34 5.88 -5.77
C VAL A 17 -23.57 5.65 -7.27
N LYS A 18 -23.51 6.73 -8.06
CA LYS A 18 -23.82 6.73 -9.49
C LYS A 18 -22.53 6.91 -10.27
N GLU A 19 -21.94 5.83 -10.78
CA GLU A 19 -20.85 5.92 -11.75
C GLU A 19 -21.41 5.82 -13.19
N VAL A 20 -20.89 6.68 -14.06
CA VAL A 20 -21.29 6.79 -15.46
C VAL A 20 -20.08 6.46 -16.31
N PHE A 21 -20.14 5.34 -17.03
CA PHE A 21 -19.09 4.95 -17.97
C PHE A 21 -19.56 5.15 -19.41
N ALA A 22 -18.67 5.67 -20.26
CA ALA A 22 -18.84 5.62 -21.71
C ALA A 22 -18.36 4.24 -22.19
N GLY A 23 -19.26 3.45 -22.80
CA GLY A 23 -18.92 2.12 -23.31
C GLY A 23 -17.83 2.19 -24.38
N ARG A 24 -16.81 1.34 -24.27
CA ARG A 24 -15.89 1.02 -25.38
C ARG A 24 -16.64 0.10 -26.33
N TYR A 25 -17.10 0.59 -27.47
CA TYR A 25 -17.13 -0.05 -28.80
C TYR A 25 -17.90 0.91 -29.72
N ASP A 26 -17.22 1.38 -30.79
CA ASP A 26 -17.62 2.45 -31.73
C ASP A 26 -17.29 3.89 -31.30
N VAL A 27 -16.26 4.46 -31.92
CA VAL A 27 -15.75 5.84 -31.68
C VAL A 27 -16.75 6.92 -32.14
N ARG A 28 -17.91 6.54 -32.70
CA ARG A 28 -18.93 7.47 -33.22
C ARG A 28 -20.27 7.46 -32.47
N LYS A 29 -20.47 6.62 -31.45
CA LYS A 29 -21.67 6.65 -30.59
C LYS A 29 -21.27 6.45 -29.13
N ARG A 30 -21.51 7.46 -28.29
CA ARG A 30 -21.33 7.35 -26.83
C ARG A 30 -22.61 6.77 -26.23
N ASP A 31 -22.66 5.46 -26.13
CA ASP A 31 -23.70 4.80 -25.34
C ASP A 31 -23.38 4.97 -23.85
N LEU A 32 -24.35 5.51 -23.11
CA LEU A 32 -24.24 5.83 -21.70
C LEU A 32 -24.84 4.67 -20.90
N TYR A 33 -24.06 4.10 -19.97
CA TYR A 33 -24.56 3.06 -19.08
C TYR A 33 -24.60 3.60 -17.65
N VAL A 34 -25.68 3.27 -16.93
CA VAL A 34 -25.78 3.48 -15.49
C VAL A 34 -25.62 2.14 -14.80
N VAL A 35 -24.68 2.08 -13.87
CA VAL A 35 -24.52 0.96 -12.94
C VAL A 35 -25.06 1.43 -11.59
N THR A 36 -25.76 0.57 -10.87
CA THR A 36 -26.29 0.87 -9.54
C THR A 36 -25.97 -0.28 -8.63
N ASP A 37 -25.00 -0.07 -7.75
CA ASP A 37 -24.61 -1.08 -6.77
C ASP A 37 -25.49 -0.96 -5.52
N GLU A 38 -25.84 -2.10 -4.94
CA GLU A 38 -26.57 -2.16 -3.68
C GLU A 38 -25.59 -2.42 -2.55
N VAL A 39 -25.42 -1.42 -1.67
CA VAL A 39 -24.59 -1.54 -0.47
C VAL A 39 -25.48 -1.85 0.72
N ILE A 40 -25.26 -3.02 1.33
CA ILE A 40 -25.95 -3.47 2.53
C ILE A 40 -24.97 -3.36 3.70
N VAL A 41 -25.22 -2.39 4.59
CA VAL A 41 -24.51 -2.29 5.87
C VAL A 41 -25.32 -3.01 6.94
N THR A 42 -24.72 -4.01 7.58
CA THR A 42 -25.29 -4.69 8.75
C THR A 42 -24.74 -4.03 10.00
N GLU A 43 -25.63 -3.47 10.82
CA GLU A 43 -25.28 -2.89 12.10
C GLU A 43 -25.75 -3.78 13.26
N GLN A 44 -24.98 -3.77 14.34
CA GLN A 44 -25.34 -4.40 15.61
C GLN A 44 -25.67 -3.31 16.63
N VAL A 45 -26.80 -3.49 17.33
CA VAL A 45 -27.24 -2.61 18.41
C VAL A 45 -27.38 -3.44 19.68
N THR A 46 -26.70 -3.03 20.75
CA THR A 46 -26.86 -3.67 22.06
C THR A 46 -28.12 -3.15 22.74
N VAL A 47 -29.01 -4.03 23.19
CA VAL A 47 -30.20 -3.65 23.97
C VAL A 47 -29.97 -3.94 25.45
N TYR A 48 -30.21 -2.95 26.29
CA TYR A 48 -30.14 -3.03 27.74
C TYR A 48 -31.55 -3.05 28.33
N ASP A 49 -31.86 -4.12 29.07
CA ASP A 49 -33.13 -4.26 29.78
C ASP A 49 -32.94 -3.96 31.28
N PHE A 50 -33.70 -2.98 31.78
CA PHE A 50 -33.71 -2.57 33.18
C PHE A 50 -34.95 -3.04 33.94
N GLY A 51 -35.74 -3.94 33.36
CA GLY A 51 -36.92 -4.56 33.97
C GLY A 51 -38.22 -3.76 33.81
N THR A 52 -38.15 -2.44 33.84
CA THR A 52 -39.29 -1.53 33.58
C THR A 52 -39.11 -0.67 32.34
N THR A 53 -37.89 -0.59 31.80
CA THR A 53 -37.52 0.21 30.64
C THR A 53 -36.44 -0.47 29.82
N LEU A 54 -36.51 -0.34 28.50
CA LEU A 54 -35.47 -0.77 27.57
C LEU A 54 -34.65 0.45 27.09
N SER A 55 -33.35 0.25 26.88
CA SER A 55 -32.46 1.24 26.25
C SER A 55 -31.58 0.56 25.21
N THR A 56 -31.05 1.31 24.25
CA THR A 56 -30.16 0.81 23.21
C THR A 56 -28.82 1.53 23.24
N GLY A 57 -27.72 0.80 23.02
CA GLY A 57 -26.41 1.37 22.73
C GLY A 57 -26.34 1.97 21.33
N GLY A 58 -25.24 2.66 21.01
CA GLY A 58 -25.01 3.15 19.65
C GLY A 58 -24.86 1.98 18.66
N ALA A 59 -25.41 2.15 17.45
CA ALA A 59 -25.25 1.19 16.37
C ALA A 59 -23.76 1.08 15.98
N ARG A 60 -23.30 -0.15 15.74
CA ARG A 60 -21.94 -0.43 15.27
C ARG A 60 -22.02 -1.26 13.99
N PRO A 61 -21.41 -0.83 12.88
CA PRO A 61 -21.34 -1.66 11.67
C PRO A 61 -20.52 -2.90 11.97
N VAL A 62 -21.06 -4.07 11.62
CA VAL A 62 -20.41 -5.37 11.82
C VAL A 62 -20.16 -6.13 10.52
N ALA A 63 -20.83 -5.74 9.43
CA ALA A 63 -20.53 -6.24 8.09
C ALA A 63 -21.02 -5.24 7.03
N THR A 64 -20.34 -5.19 5.89
CA THR A 64 -20.78 -4.46 4.70
C THR A 64 -20.68 -5.40 3.51
N ILE A 65 -21.74 -5.49 2.71
CA ILE A 65 -21.77 -6.25 1.46
C ILE A 65 -22.14 -5.30 0.34
N THR A 66 -21.36 -5.29 -0.73
CA THR A 66 -21.71 -4.59 -1.97
C THR A 66 -22.14 -5.62 -3.00
N ILE A 67 -23.30 -5.40 -3.61
CA ILE A 67 -23.83 -6.21 -4.70
C ILE A 67 -23.75 -5.35 -5.96
N ASP A 68 -22.85 -5.71 -6.86
CA ASP A 68 -22.64 -4.94 -8.09
C ASP A 68 -23.87 -4.99 -8.99
N GLY A 69 -24.30 -3.83 -9.46
CA GLY A 69 -25.42 -3.68 -10.37
C GLY A 69 -25.09 -4.21 -11.77
N THR A 70 -26.09 -4.70 -12.48
CA THR A 70 -25.93 -4.96 -13.92
C THR A 70 -26.01 -3.63 -14.68
N PRO A 71 -25.07 -3.32 -15.60
CA PRO A 71 -25.12 -2.08 -16.38
C PRO A 71 -26.40 -1.98 -17.22
N VAL A 72 -27.12 -0.86 -17.10
CA VAL A 72 -28.31 -0.57 -17.90
C VAL A 72 -28.02 0.55 -18.90
N LEU A 73 -28.29 0.30 -20.19
CA LEU A 73 -28.14 1.29 -21.25
C LEU A 73 -29.15 2.42 -21.05
N VAL A 74 -28.67 3.67 -21.03
CA VAL A 74 -29.52 4.86 -21.02
C VAL A 74 -29.84 5.22 -22.47
N PRO A 75 -31.11 5.14 -22.89
CA PRO A 75 -31.49 5.56 -24.24
C PRO A 75 -31.21 7.05 -24.42
N ALA A 76 -30.60 7.44 -25.53
CA ALA A 76 -30.44 8.84 -25.90
C ALA A 76 -31.81 9.47 -26.20
N ALA A 77 -32.44 10.07 -25.19
CA ALA A 77 -33.72 10.76 -25.34
C ALA A 77 -33.50 12.26 -25.54
N SER A 78 -34.05 12.78 -26.63
CA SER A 78 -34.42 14.18 -26.80
C SER A 78 -35.20 14.68 -25.57
N SER A 79 -34.85 15.87 -25.05
CA SER A 79 -35.51 16.57 -23.94
C SER A 79 -37.04 16.53 -24.04
N PRO A 80 -37.80 16.39 -22.92
CA PRO A 80 -38.05 17.54 -22.04
C PRO A 80 -38.30 17.28 -20.52
N SER A 81 -38.16 18.38 -19.76
CA SER A 81 -38.78 18.81 -18.48
C SER A 81 -38.69 18.00 -17.16
N PRO A 82 -38.67 18.71 -16.00
CA PRO A 82 -38.43 18.12 -14.68
C PRO A 82 -39.69 17.51 -14.09
N SER A 83 -39.67 16.19 -13.87
CA SER A 83 -40.66 15.50 -13.03
C SER A 83 -40.08 15.24 -11.63
N THR A 84 -40.88 15.59 -10.63
CA THR A 84 -40.66 15.44 -9.19
C THR A 84 -40.25 14.01 -8.77
N PRO A 85 -39.42 13.84 -7.72
CA PRO A 85 -39.04 12.51 -7.25
C PRO A 85 -40.22 11.80 -6.59
N VAL A 86 -40.49 10.57 -7.02
CA VAL A 86 -41.36 9.62 -6.34
C VAL A 86 -40.50 8.80 -5.39
N SER A 87 -40.83 8.79 -4.09
CA SER A 87 -40.17 7.94 -3.09
C SER A 87 -40.46 6.45 -3.33
N PRO A 88 -39.44 5.57 -3.34
CA PRO A 88 -39.67 4.14 -3.16
C PRO A 88 -39.90 3.88 -1.66
N SER A 89 -41.09 3.38 -1.33
CA SER A 89 -41.42 2.80 -0.03
C SER A 89 -41.38 1.29 -0.15
N THR A 90 -40.34 0.67 0.40
CA THR A 90 -40.35 -0.72 0.87
C THR A 90 -39.33 -0.85 1.99
N GLN A 91 -39.79 -0.74 3.24
CA GLN A 91 -39.00 -1.03 4.43
C GLN A 91 -38.90 -2.55 4.57
N PRO A 92 -37.70 -3.15 4.67
CA PRO A 92 -37.60 -4.59 4.89
C PRO A 92 -38.04 -4.93 6.32
N THR A 93 -38.77 -6.05 6.46
CA THR A 93 -39.23 -6.58 7.75
C THR A 93 -38.03 -7.10 8.54
N ALA A 94 -37.80 -6.56 9.75
CA ALA A 94 -36.75 -7.02 10.65
C ALA A 94 -37.01 -8.47 11.11
N VAL A 95 -36.01 -9.35 10.98
CA VAL A 95 -36.06 -10.74 11.47
C VAL A 95 -35.23 -10.82 12.75
N PHE A 96 -35.87 -11.25 13.85
CA PHE A 96 -35.21 -11.50 15.13
C PHE A 96 -34.48 -12.85 15.09
N ILE A 97 -33.17 -12.86 15.35
CA ILE A 97 -32.40 -14.09 15.60
C ILE A 97 -31.70 -13.95 16.95
N GLN A 98 -32.05 -14.84 17.89
CA GLN A 98 -31.48 -14.88 19.23
C GLN A 98 -30.24 -15.79 19.23
N GLU A 99 -29.07 -15.26 19.57
CA GLU A 99 -27.83 -16.04 19.71
C GLU A 99 -27.81 -16.75 21.09
N PRO A 100 -27.47 -18.04 21.17
CA PRO A 100 -27.43 -18.76 22.44
C PRO A 100 -26.22 -18.32 23.30
N PRO A 101 -26.34 -18.35 24.65
CA PRO A 101 -25.31 -17.85 25.55
C PRO A 101 -24.02 -18.69 25.49
N LYS A 102 -22.86 -18.00 25.48
CA LYS A 102 -21.53 -18.62 25.58
C LYS A 102 -21.36 -19.29 26.96
N SER A 103 -21.23 -20.62 26.96
CA SER A 103 -20.86 -21.41 28.14
C SER A 103 -19.33 -21.44 28.32
N SER A 104 -18.89 -21.22 29.56
CA SER A 104 -17.51 -21.22 30.00
C SER A 104 -17.15 -22.53 30.70
N THR A 105 -16.47 -23.47 30.02
CA THR A 105 -15.64 -24.51 30.67
C THR A 105 -14.67 -25.13 29.66
N PRO A 106 -13.38 -25.32 29.97
CA PRO A 106 -12.47 -26.08 29.11
C PRO A 106 -12.64 -27.60 29.34
N ALA A 107 -12.83 -28.36 28.27
CA ALA A 107 -12.84 -29.83 28.30
C ALA A 107 -11.41 -30.40 28.14
N PRO A 108 -11.11 -31.58 28.72
CA PRO A 108 -9.75 -32.11 28.80
C PRO A 108 -9.30 -32.80 27.50
N VAL A 109 -7.99 -32.76 27.27
CA VAL A 109 -7.29 -33.42 26.16
C VAL A 109 -7.30 -34.95 26.36
N PRO A 110 -7.68 -35.75 25.34
CA PRO A 110 -7.38 -37.18 25.31
C PRO A 110 -6.09 -37.47 24.52
N THR A 111 -5.14 -38.10 25.19
CA THR A 111 -3.99 -38.81 24.63
C THR A 111 -4.40 -40.18 24.05
N THR A 112 -3.88 -40.53 22.86
CA THR A 112 -3.16 -41.79 22.49
C THR A 112 -3.42 -42.30 21.05
N SER A 113 -2.32 -42.40 20.27
CA SER A 113 -1.90 -43.40 19.24
C SER A 113 -2.77 -43.75 18.01
N PRO A 114 -2.23 -44.36 16.90
CA PRO A 114 -0.84 -44.80 16.64
C PRO A 114 -0.20 -44.36 15.30
N LYS A 115 1.14 -44.37 15.33
CA LYS A 115 2.14 -44.66 14.27
C LYS A 115 1.62 -45.13 12.89
N ALA A 116 1.88 -44.33 11.85
CA ALA A 116 1.86 -44.75 10.45
C ALA A 116 3.29 -44.76 9.87
N ALA A 117 3.53 -45.73 8.98
CA ALA A 117 4.84 -46.23 8.57
C ALA A 117 5.68 -45.23 7.75
N ALA A 118 6.99 -45.25 8.01
CA ALA A 118 8.01 -44.59 7.20
C ALA A 118 8.19 -45.35 5.87
N VAL A 119 8.04 -44.62 4.76
CA VAL A 119 8.41 -45.09 3.43
C VAL A 119 9.91 -44.82 3.24
N VAL A 120 10.65 -45.89 2.97
CA VAL A 120 12.08 -45.91 2.69
C VAL A 120 12.32 -45.46 1.24
N PRO A 121 13.15 -44.44 0.95
CA PRO A 121 13.67 -44.24 -0.39
C PRO A 121 14.87 -45.17 -0.63
N ALA A 122 14.79 -45.94 -1.72
CA ALA A 122 15.82 -46.86 -2.15
C ALA A 122 17.12 -46.14 -2.55
N THR A 123 18.24 -46.63 -2.01
CA THR A 123 19.59 -46.23 -2.37
C THR A 123 20.01 -46.86 -3.69
N THR A 124 20.25 -46.06 -4.73
CA THR A 124 20.98 -46.48 -5.93
C THR A 124 22.48 -46.22 -5.77
N PRO A 125 23.37 -47.16 -6.16
CA PRO A 125 24.82 -47.01 -6.01
C PRO A 125 25.42 -45.99 -6.99
N PRO A 126 26.55 -45.34 -6.64
CA PRO A 126 27.16 -44.31 -7.47
C PRO A 126 27.89 -44.91 -8.68
N VAL A 127 27.66 -44.31 -9.85
CA VAL A 127 28.38 -44.57 -11.09
C VAL A 127 29.76 -43.93 -10.99
N VAL A 128 30.81 -44.76 -11.09
CA VAL A 128 32.21 -44.33 -11.19
C VAL A 128 32.49 -43.89 -12.62
N VAL A 129 32.80 -42.61 -12.83
CA VAL A 129 33.33 -42.09 -14.11
C VAL A 129 34.77 -41.62 -13.86
N PRO A 130 35.77 -42.13 -14.59
CA PRO A 130 37.15 -41.69 -14.44
C PRO A 130 37.33 -40.34 -15.13
N THR A 131 37.68 -39.31 -14.36
CA THR A 131 38.04 -38.00 -14.91
C THR A 131 39.53 -37.78 -14.72
N THR A 132 40.26 -37.87 -15.83
CA THR A 132 41.65 -37.44 -15.97
C THR A 132 41.75 -35.93 -15.73
N LEU A 133 42.49 -35.53 -14.69
CA LEU A 133 42.75 -34.13 -14.37
C LEU A 133 43.81 -33.58 -15.32
N VAL A 134 43.41 -32.64 -16.19
CA VAL A 134 44.31 -31.77 -16.94
C VAL A 134 44.41 -30.45 -16.15
N PRO A 135 45.61 -29.90 -15.91
CA PRO A 135 45.73 -28.62 -15.19
C PRO A 135 45.26 -27.49 -16.11
N VAL A 136 44.10 -26.92 -15.81
CA VAL A 136 43.66 -25.64 -16.38
C VAL A 136 44.23 -24.53 -15.50
N THR A 137 45.17 -23.78 -16.05
CA THR A 137 45.62 -22.50 -15.46
C THR A 137 44.47 -21.51 -15.52
N THR A 138 43.73 -21.40 -14.42
CA THR A 138 42.74 -20.33 -14.23
C THR A 138 43.48 -19.09 -13.76
N SER A 139 43.51 -18.07 -14.62
CA SER A 139 43.90 -16.72 -14.24
C SER A 139 42.82 -16.14 -13.33
N THR A 140 43.15 -15.95 -12.07
CA THR A 140 42.36 -15.18 -11.10
C THR A 140 42.14 -13.78 -11.66
N PRO A 141 40.90 -13.29 -11.84
CA PRO A 141 40.67 -11.88 -12.10
C PRO A 141 41.14 -11.11 -10.87
N ALA A 142 41.97 -10.09 -11.07
CA ALA A 142 42.37 -9.16 -10.02
C ALA A 142 41.12 -8.59 -9.33
N PRO A 143 41.13 -8.41 -7.99
CA PRO A 143 40.04 -7.74 -7.32
C PRO A 143 39.89 -6.34 -7.91
N ILE A 144 38.70 -6.03 -8.42
CA ILE A 144 38.35 -4.68 -8.81
C ILE A 144 38.32 -3.88 -7.51
N SER A 145 39.37 -3.11 -7.28
CA SER A 145 39.43 -2.10 -6.23
C SER A 145 38.33 -1.08 -6.49
N ILE A 146 37.23 -1.18 -5.76
CA ILE A 146 36.27 -0.10 -5.62
C ILE A 146 37.04 1.04 -4.94
N PRO A 147 37.13 2.24 -5.54
CA PRO A 147 37.69 3.36 -4.82
C PRO A 147 36.83 3.59 -3.58
N ALA A 148 37.43 3.47 -2.40
CA ALA A 148 36.88 4.00 -1.16
C ALA A 148 36.85 5.53 -1.31
N GLY A 149 35.82 6.02 -1.98
CA GLY A 149 35.52 7.42 -2.14
C GLY A 149 34.83 7.92 -0.89
N THR A 150 35.60 8.65 -0.09
CA THR A 150 35.19 9.87 0.62
C THR A 150 33.92 9.80 1.46
N THR A 151 34.10 9.77 2.79
CA THR A 151 33.24 10.41 3.81
C THR A 151 31.82 10.72 3.34
N ALA A 152 30.87 9.83 3.68
CA ALA A 152 29.45 10.12 3.55
C ALA A 152 29.15 11.46 4.24
N SER A 153 29.03 12.52 3.43
CA SER A 153 28.07 13.56 3.74
C SER A 153 26.76 12.82 3.92
N SER A 154 26.16 12.90 5.10
CA SER A 154 24.86 12.30 5.38
C SER A 154 23.84 12.91 4.42
N SER A 155 23.68 12.30 3.24
CA SER A 155 22.70 12.71 2.25
C SER A 155 21.34 12.59 2.92
N ALA A 156 20.68 13.73 3.13
CA ALA A 156 19.34 13.83 3.67
C ALA A 156 18.43 12.76 3.05
N LYS A 157 17.94 11.82 3.86
CA LYS A 157 17.13 10.66 3.40
C LYS A 157 15.63 10.92 3.50
N ARG A 158 15.22 11.87 4.35
CA ARG A 158 13.80 12.16 4.63
C ARG A 158 13.14 12.79 3.42
N GLY A 159 11.90 12.39 3.17
CA GLY A 159 11.07 12.94 2.11
C GLY A 159 9.67 13.27 2.58
N LEU A 160 8.99 14.10 1.82
CA LEU A 160 7.62 14.49 2.10
C LEU A 160 6.65 13.78 1.15
N ALA A 161 5.82 12.88 1.70
CA ALA A 161 4.62 12.40 1.05
C ALA A 161 3.52 13.46 1.24
N PHE A 162 2.88 13.96 0.19
CA PHE A 162 1.92 15.07 0.31
C PHE A 162 0.78 14.98 -0.70
N ASN A 163 -0.37 15.59 -0.39
CA ASN A 163 -1.44 15.82 -1.37
C ASN A 163 -1.54 17.31 -1.72
N ASP A 164 -1.49 18.17 -0.70
CA ASP A 164 -1.51 19.62 -0.86
C ASP A 164 -0.09 20.18 -0.80
N VAL A 165 0.38 20.72 -1.92
CA VAL A 165 1.72 21.31 -2.04
C VAL A 165 1.90 22.56 -1.18
N SER A 166 0.83 23.24 -0.80
CA SER A 166 0.90 24.46 0.02
C SER A 166 1.37 24.18 1.46
N LEU A 167 1.17 22.96 1.95
CA LEU A 167 1.60 22.53 3.29
C LEU A 167 3.13 22.39 3.38
N LEU A 168 3.79 22.17 2.25
CA LEU A 168 5.22 21.89 2.18
C LEU A 168 6.10 23.03 2.72
N SER A 169 5.64 24.29 2.66
CA SER A 169 6.40 25.41 3.23
C SER A 169 6.50 25.36 4.75
N GLY A 170 5.66 24.58 5.43
CA GLY A 170 5.81 24.32 6.87
C GLY A 170 7.11 23.60 7.25
N PHE A 171 7.74 22.92 6.29
CA PHE A 171 9.00 22.19 6.48
C PHE A 171 10.23 22.98 6.01
N ALA A 172 10.06 24.24 5.62
CA ALA A 172 11.16 25.08 5.15
C ALA A 172 12.29 25.17 6.19
N GLY A 173 13.53 25.10 5.70
CA GLY A 173 14.73 25.17 6.55
C GLY A 173 15.19 23.83 7.11
N SER A 174 14.41 22.75 7.01
CA SER A 174 14.89 21.40 7.35
C SER A 174 16.10 21.03 6.48
N LYS A 175 17.14 20.50 7.12
CA LYS A 175 18.32 19.94 6.44
C LYS A 175 18.23 18.44 6.26
N ALA A 176 17.22 17.79 6.85
CA ALA A 176 17.01 16.35 6.77
C ALA A 176 16.13 15.95 5.58
N ILE A 177 15.32 16.88 5.06
CA ILE A 177 14.41 16.66 3.93
C ILE A 177 15.08 17.05 2.62
N SER A 178 15.04 16.15 1.63
CA SER A 178 15.68 16.34 0.32
C SER A 178 14.79 16.03 -0.89
N TRP A 179 13.62 15.44 -0.68
CA TRP A 179 12.76 15.01 -1.76
C TRP A 179 11.29 14.99 -1.34
N ALA A 180 10.39 14.95 -2.32
CA ALA A 180 8.96 14.87 -2.07
C ALA A 180 8.23 14.16 -3.21
N TYR A 181 7.08 13.55 -2.90
CA TYR A 181 6.20 12.90 -3.87
C TYR A 181 4.74 13.00 -3.42
N ASN A 182 3.80 12.85 -4.36
CA ASN A 182 2.37 13.06 -4.11
C ASN A 182 1.45 11.99 -4.70
N TRP A 183 1.96 10.76 -4.88
CA TRP A 183 1.29 9.67 -5.60
C TRP A 183 0.92 9.97 -7.07
N GLY A 184 1.22 11.17 -7.56
CA GLY A 184 1.00 11.62 -8.91
C GLY A 184 2.30 11.75 -9.69
N ASN A 185 2.16 12.24 -10.93
CA ASN A 185 3.28 12.38 -11.86
C ASN A 185 3.76 13.83 -12.03
N SER A 186 3.16 14.78 -11.30
CA SER A 186 3.57 16.19 -11.37
C SER A 186 3.25 16.96 -10.10
N ALA A 187 4.19 17.83 -9.73
CA ALA A 187 4.02 18.92 -8.78
C ALA A 187 5.17 19.92 -8.99
N THR A 188 5.07 21.09 -8.34
CA THR A 188 6.19 22.02 -8.21
C THR A 188 6.49 22.17 -6.73
N VAL A 189 7.60 21.57 -6.30
CA VAL A 189 8.07 21.63 -4.91
C VAL A 189 9.17 22.70 -4.79
N PRO A 190 9.50 23.16 -3.58
CA PRO A 190 10.66 24.03 -3.35
C PRO A 190 11.92 23.50 -4.04
N SER A 191 12.73 24.40 -4.61
CA SER A 191 13.87 24.05 -5.46
C SER A 191 14.98 23.26 -4.76
N GLU A 192 14.99 23.27 -3.43
CA GLU A 192 15.92 22.52 -2.60
C GLU A 192 15.57 21.02 -2.55
N TRP A 193 14.38 20.64 -2.97
CA TRP A 193 13.89 19.27 -2.93
C TRP A 193 13.64 18.71 -4.32
N GLU A 194 14.01 17.45 -4.48
CA GLU A 194 13.66 16.68 -5.67
C GLU A 194 12.17 16.28 -5.63
N PHE A 195 11.38 16.70 -6.63
CA PHE A 195 10.10 16.04 -6.87
C PHE A 195 10.33 14.70 -7.58
N VAL A 196 9.76 13.62 -7.02
CA VAL A 196 9.85 12.27 -7.58
C VAL A 196 8.48 11.85 -8.15
N PRO A 197 8.31 11.82 -9.48
CA PRO A 197 7.07 11.36 -10.12
C PRO A 197 6.79 9.89 -9.85
N LEU A 198 5.50 9.57 -9.69
CA LEU A 198 5.01 8.23 -9.50
C LEU A 198 3.97 7.87 -10.58
N LEU A 199 4.19 6.75 -11.29
CA LEU A 199 3.19 6.15 -12.17
C LEU A 199 2.26 5.26 -11.35
N TRP A 200 1.11 5.78 -10.92
CA TRP A 200 0.31 5.11 -9.88
C TRP A 200 -0.24 3.73 -10.26
N GLY A 201 -0.63 3.52 -11.51
CA GLY A 201 -1.19 2.26 -11.98
C GLY A 201 -1.23 2.17 -13.50
N LEU A 202 -1.91 1.14 -14.04
CA LEU A 202 -1.94 0.87 -15.49
C LEU A 202 -3.19 1.35 -16.21
N SER A 203 -4.15 1.96 -15.52
CA SER A 203 -5.29 2.58 -16.19
C SER A 203 -4.83 3.75 -17.08
N SER A 204 -5.64 4.10 -18.09
CA SER A 204 -5.32 5.19 -19.01
C SER A 204 -5.19 6.55 -18.31
N THR A 205 -5.87 6.74 -17.18
CA THR A 205 -5.78 7.95 -16.36
C THR A 205 -4.35 8.21 -15.87
N PHE A 206 -3.59 7.14 -15.58
CA PHE A 206 -2.21 7.25 -15.11
C PHE A 206 -1.18 7.18 -16.24
N THR A 207 -1.43 6.33 -17.26
CA THR A 207 -0.44 6.01 -18.30
C THR A 207 -0.39 7.02 -19.45
N SER A 208 -1.52 7.66 -19.81
CA SER A 208 -1.61 8.49 -21.03
C SER A 208 -0.65 9.70 -21.03
N GLY A 209 -0.41 10.29 -19.85
CA GLY A 209 0.50 11.44 -19.68
C GLY A 209 1.88 11.07 -19.15
N TRP A 210 2.11 9.80 -18.80
CA TRP A 210 3.29 9.40 -18.02
C TRP A 210 4.61 9.74 -18.71
N ASN A 211 4.75 9.41 -19.99
CA ASN A 211 6.02 9.61 -20.67
C ASN A 211 6.43 11.10 -20.71
N ALA A 212 5.47 11.98 -20.99
CA ALA A 212 5.69 13.42 -21.01
C ALA A 212 6.01 13.96 -19.60
N ALA A 213 5.27 13.50 -18.58
CA ALA A 213 5.47 13.92 -17.19
C ALA A 213 6.85 13.49 -16.66
N ALA A 214 7.23 12.23 -16.83
CA ALA A 214 8.53 11.70 -16.42
C ALA A 214 9.69 12.39 -17.17
N THR A 215 9.57 12.59 -18.49
CA THR A 215 10.58 13.33 -19.27
C THR A 215 10.74 14.76 -18.78
N LYS A 216 9.63 15.46 -18.50
CA LYS A 216 9.64 16.83 -17.96
C LYS A 216 10.30 16.88 -16.59
N ALA A 217 9.98 15.94 -15.71
CA ALA A 217 10.56 15.87 -14.37
C ALA A 217 12.07 15.63 -14.42
N ILE A 218 12.54 14.69 -15.25
CA ILE A 218 13.98 14.44 -15.45
C ILE A 218 14.68 15.69 -15.97
N ALA A 219 14.09 16.37 -16.96
CA ALA A 219 14.64 17.63 -17.48
C ALA A 219 14.67 18.75 -16.43
N ALA A 220 13.79 18.70 -15.42
CA ALA A 220 13.76 19.63 -14.29
C ALA A 220 14.67 19.21 -13.12
N GLY A 221 15.44 18.12 -13.26
CA GLY A 221 16.41 17.66 -12.25
C GLY A 221 15.97 16.47 -11.41
N SER A 222 14.80 15.87 -11.69
CA SER A 222 14.42 14.61 -11.06
C SER A 222 15.37 13.49 -11.50
N THR A 223 15.95 12.81 -10.53
CA THR A 223 16.90 11.71 -10.71
C THR A 223 16.26 10.34 -10.47
N HIS A 224 15.02 10.30 -9.95
CA HIS A 224 14.30 9.07 -9.63
C HIS A 224 12.89 9.06 -10.25
N LEU A 225 12.40 7.87 -10.56
CA LEU A 225 11.02 7.62 -10.92
C LEU A 225 10.47 6.44 -10.12
N MET A 226 9.24 6.56 -9.62
CA MET A 226 8.52 5.51 -8.90
C MET A 226 7.33 5.00 -9.71
N CYS A 227 6.83 3.82 -9.36
CA CYS A 227 5.67 3.23 -10.04
C CYS A 227 4.82 2.38 -9.11
N PHE A 228 3.61 2.10 -9.59
CA PHE A 228 2.58 1.19 -9.12
C PHE A 228 2.43 1.19 -7.60
N ASN A 229 1.44 1.95 -7.13
CA ASN A 229 1.15 2.06 -5.71
C ASN A 229 0.37 0.83 -5.24
N GLU A 230 0.95 0.07 -4.31
CA GLU A 230 0.32 -1.09 -3.67
C GLU A 230 -0.39 -2.02 -4.67
N PRO A 231 0.31 -2.51 -5.70
CA PRO A 231 -0.29 -3.39 -6.71
C PRO A 231 -0.78 -4.70 -6.12
N ASP A 232 -0.27 -5.08 -4.95
CA ASP A 232 -0.68 -6.23 -4.17
C ASP A 232 -2.01 -6.04 -3.42
N LEU A 233 -2.56 -4.82 -3.34
CA LEU A 233 -3.81 -4.51 -2.66
C LEU A 233 -4.95 -4.19 -3.65
N GLY A 234 -6.09 -4.87 -3.48
CA GLY A 234 -7.23 -4.79 -4.41
C GLY A 234 -7.88 -3.41 -4.56
N SER A 235 -7.80 -2.58 -3.51
CA SER A 235 -8.34 -1.20 -3.51
C SER A 235 -7.36 -0.15 -4.06
N GLN A 236 -6.17 -0.57 -4.48
CA GLN A 236 -5.09 0.32 -4.93
C GLN A 236 -4.84 0.08 -6.43
N SER A 237 -3.58 0.04 -6.89
CA SER A 237 -3.31 -0.18 -8.31
C SER A 237 -3.71 -1.59 -8.78
N ASN A 238 -3.84 -2.55 -7.86
CA ASN A 238 -4.41 -3.89 -8.05
C ASN A 238 -3.92 -4.59 -9.33
N LEU A 239 -2.63 -4.97 -9.33
CA LEU A 239 -1.96 -5.60 -10.46
C LEU A 239 -1.39 -6.95 -10.05
N SER A 240 -1.56 -7.96 -10.90
CA SER A 240 -0.77 -9.18 -10.76
C SER A 240 0.72 -8.87 -11.02
N PRO A 241 1.66 -9.65 -10.46
CA PRO A 241 3.09 -9.46 -10.72
C PRO A 241 3.44 -9.48 -12.21
N ALA A 242 2.77 -10.32 -13.01
CA ALA A 242 2.97 -10.40 -14.45
C ALA A 242 2.48 -9.15 -15.19
N ALA A 243 1.30 -8.63 -14.82
CA ALA A 243 0.77 -7.39 -15.39
C ALA A 243 1.66 -6.19 -15.03
N ALA A 244 2.10 -6.11 -13.76
CA ALA A 244 3.03 -5.09 -13.32
C ALA A 244 4.37 -5.17 -14.06
N ALA A 245 4.94 -6.37 -14.27
CA ALA A 245 6.18 -6.53 -15.05
C ALA A 245 6.04 -6.08 -16.51
N ALA A 246 4.92 -6.39 -17.17
CA ALA A 246 4.63 -5.92 -18.53
C ALA A 246 4.46 -4.39 -18.58
N GLY A 247 3.73 -3.84 -17.62
CA GLY A 247 3.57 -2.40 -17.45
C GLY A 247 4.90 -1.69 -17.18
N TYR A 248 5.74 -2.26 -16.31
CA TYR A 248 7.06 -1.73 -15.99
C TYR A 248 7.96 -1.65 -17.23
N LYS A 249 8.01 -2.72 -18.02
CA LYS A 249 8.74 -2.74 -19.30
C LYS A 249 8.23 -1.70 -20.29
N THR A 250 6.93 -1.46 -20.30
CA THR A 250 6.30 -0.51 -21.23
C THR A 250 6.55 0.95 -20.80
N TYR A 251 6.40 1.24 -19.52
CA TYR A 251 6.30 2.63 -19.03
C TYR A 251 7.51 3.10 -18.22
N MET A 252 8.24 2.22 -17.54
CA MET A 252 9.40 2.59 -16.72
C MET A 252 10.71 2.39 -17.47
N MET A 253 10.89 1.25 -18.14
CA MET A 253 12.14 0.93 -18.86
C MET A 253 12.57 1.93 -19.96
N PRO A 254 11.69 2.72 -20.62
CA PRO A 254 12.15 3.79 -21.51
C PRO A 254 13.02 4.88 -20.84
N PHE A 255 13.04 4.90 -19.50
CA PHE A 255 13.82 5.80 -18.66
C PHE A 255 15.05 5.12 -18.02
N ALA A 256 15.29 3.84 -18.29
CA ALA A 256 16.50 3.15 -17.88
C ALA A 256 17.75 3.89 -18.42
N GLY A 257 18.76 4.06 -17.57
CA GLY A 257 19.94 4.89 -17.85
C GLY A 257 19.72 6.42 -17.88
N LYS A 258 18.48 6.91 -17.71
CA LYS A 258 18.17 8.36 -17.62
C LYS A 258 17.78 8.81 -16.21
N ALA A 259 17.23 7.89 -15.43
CA ALA A 259 16.88 8.06 -14.03
C ALA A 259 17.04 6.73 -13.30
N GLN A 260 17.10 6.77 -11.97
CA GLN A 260 16.98 5.57 -11.14
C GLN A 260 15.51 5.16 -11.06
N LEU A 261 15.23 3.86 -11.25
CA LEU A 261 13.87 3.34 -11.33
C LEU A 261 13.55 2.50 -10.10
N GLY A 262 12.51 2.90 -9.38
CA GLY A 262 12.00 2.18 -8.22
C GLY A 262 11.18 0.96 -8.63
N SER A 263 11.16 -0.06 -7.78
CA SER A 263 10.17 -1.13 -7.89
C SER A 263 8.75 -0.59 -7.67
N PRO A 264 7.72 -1.39 -7.99
CA PRO A 264 6.39 -1.18 -7.43
C PRO A 264 6.46 -1.11 -5.90
N ALA A 265 5.66 -0.23 -5.28
CA ALA A 265 5.63 -0.08 -3.83
C ALA A 265 4.63 -1.06 -3.23
N VAL A 266 5.09 -2.06 -2.49
CA VAL A 266 4.22 -3.11 -1.91
C VAL A 266 3.82 -2.79 -0.47
N THR A 267 2.65 -3.25 -0.06
CA THR A 267 2.21 -3.19 1.35
C THR A 267 3.10 -4.05 2.26
N ASN A 268 2.93 -3.95 3.58
CA ASN A 268 3.45 -4.94 4.55
C ASN A 268 2.51 -6.14 4.78
N GLY A 269 1.60 -6.41 3.84
CA GLY A 269 0.68 -7.55 3.90
C GLY A 269 1.39 -8.90 3.83
N GLY A 270 0.80 -9.92 4.47
CA GLY A 270 1.25 -11.30 4.38
C GLY A 270 1.01 -11.91 2.99
N SER A 271 1.64 -13.05 2.71
CA SER A 271 1.45 -13.78 1.45
C SER A 271 -0.04 -13.99 1.11
N PRO A 272 -0.47 -13.72 -0.13
CA PRO A 272 0.35 -13.49 -1.33
C PRO A 272 0.78 -12.03 -1.57
N MET A 273 0.45 -11.10 -0.67
CA MET A 273 0.78 -9.68 -0.76
C MET A 273 2.23 -9.38 -0.34
N GLY A 274 2.57 -8.09 -0.28
CA GLY A 274 3.81 -7.58 0.29
C GLY A 274 5.05 -8.17 -0.35
N LEU A 275 5.98 -8.65 0.47
CA LEU A 275 7.27 -9.16 0.02
C LEU A 275 7.16 -10.40 -0.88
N THR A 276 6.07 -11.17 -0.77
CA THR A 276 5.83 -12.30 -1.68
C THR A 276 5.47 -11.80 -3.07
N TRP A 277 4.59 -10.81 -3.16
CA TRP A 277 4.24 -10.15 -4.43
C TRP A 277 5.48 -9.53 -5.07
N LEU A 278 6.31 -8.84 -4.28
CA LEU A 278 7.55 -8.21 -4.74
C LEU A 278 8.51 -9.22 -5.37
N GLY A 279 8.77 -10.35 -4.70
CA GLY A 279 9.63 -11.42 -5.23
C GLY A 279 9.11 -11.99 -6.56
N ASN A 280 7.80 -12.16 -6.67
CA ASN A 280 7.15 -12.61 -7.90
C ASN A 280 7.29 -11.58 -9.04
N PHE A 281 7.17 -10.29 -8.73
CA PHE A 281 7.37 -9.22 -9.71
C PHE A 281 8.82 -9.19 -10.21
N LEU A 282 9.80 -9.23 -9.31
CA LEU A 282 11.22 -9.23 -9.66
C LEU A 282 11.58 -10.44 -10.53
N THR A 283 10.97 -11.60 -10.26
CA THR A 283 11.13 -12.81 -11.08
C THR A 283 10.51 -12.64 -12.47
N ALA A 284 9.32 -12.05 -12.56
CA ALA A 284 8.62 -11.82 -13.82
C ALA A 284 9.26 -10.70 -14.69
N CYS A 285 9.89 -9.70 -14.07
CA CYS A 285 10.51 -8.57 -14.76
C CYS A 285 11.94 -8.88 -15.22
N THR A 286 12.14 -9.98 -15.95
CA THR A 286 13.46 -10.35 -16.47
C THR A 286 14.00 -9.25 -17.39
N GLY A 287 15.23 -8.80 -17.16
CA GLY A 287 15.91 -7.75 -17.93
C GLY A 287 15.51 -6.32 -17.55
N CYS A 288 14.71 -6.12 -16.51
CA CYS A 288 14.35 -4.80 -16.02
C CYS A 288 15.49 -4.18 -15.19
N GLN A 289 15.78 -2.90 -15.43
CA GLN A 289 16.55 -2.08 -14.49
C GLN A 289 15.63 -1.73 -13.33
N VAL A 290 15.98 -2.19 -12.13
CA VAL A 290 15.33 -1.82 -10.86
C VAL A 290 16.47 -1.42 -9.92
N ASP A 291 16.59 -0.13 -9.63
CA ASP A 291 17.73 0.44 -8.91
C ASP A 291 17.49 0.47 -7.39
N PHE A 292 16.23 0.65 -6.98
CA PHE A 292 15.80 0.67 -5.59
C PHE A 292 14.44 -0.02 -5.43
N VAL A 293 14.15 -0.47 -4.21
CA VAL A 293 12.93 -1.20 -3.88
C VAL A 293 12.04 -0.36 -2.97
N CYS A 294 10.81 -0.12 -3.41
CA CYS A 294 9.81 0.65 -2.69
C CYS A 294 8.97 -0.28 -1.80
N ILE A 295 8.79 0.09 -0.53
CA ILE A 295 7.96 -0.64 0.43
C ILE A 295 7.15 0.30 1.30
N HIS A 296 5.99 -0.17 1.74
CA HIS A 296 5.16 0.49 2.74
C HIS A 296 5.10 -0.30 4.04
N TRP A 297 4.84 0.39 5.14
CA TRP A 297 4.63 -0.25 6.43
C TRP A 297 3.59 0.46 7.30
N TYR A 298 2.54 -0.27 7.64
CA TYR A 298 1.49 0.13 8.57
C TYR A 298 1.21 -1.06 9.50
N ASN A 299 1.78 -1.04 10.70
CA ASN A 299 1.56 -2.12 11.67
C ASN A 299 1.80 -1.66 13.12
N GLY A 300 1.02 -0.67 13.55
CA GLY A 300 1.14 -0.13 14.91
C GLY A 300 2.42 0.69 15.11
N GLY A 301 2.79 0.94 16.36
CA GLY A 301 4.01 1.68 16.74
C GLY A 301 5.19 0.78 17.13
N ASP A 302 5.26 -0.48 16.68
CA ASP A 302 6.36 -1.38 17.03
C ASP A 302 7.61 -1.11 16.16
N ALA A 303 8.52 -0.30 16.72
CA ALA A 303 9.79 0.05 16.08
C ALA A 303 10.67 -1.18 15.79
N ALA A 304 10.68 -2.21 16.65
CA ALA A 304 11.50 -3.38 16.44
C ALA A 304 10.96 -4.23 15.28
N ALA A 305 9.64 -4.40 15.22
CA ALA A 305 8.98 -5.08 14.10
C ALA A 305 9.19 -4.33 12.77
N PHE A 306 9.15 -2.99 12.79
CA PHE A 306 9.44 -2.18 11.62
C PHE A 306 10.88 -2.39 11.11
N MET A 307 11.87 -2.33 12.00
CA MET A 307 13.27 -2.56 11.62
C MET A 307 13.52 -4.00 11.14
N ALA A 308 12.85 -5.00 11.73
CA ALA A 308 12.90 -6.38 11.24
C ALA A 308 12.28 -6.52 9.85
N TYR A 309 11.18 -5.81 9.56
CA TYR A 309 10.55 -5.78 8.25
C TYR A 309 11.47 -5.17 7.18
N ILE A 310 12.22 -4.11 7.52
CA ILE A 310 13.24 -3.51 6.63
C ILE A 310 14.29 -4.56 6.24
N ASP A 311 14.74 -5.38 7.18
CA ASP A 311 15.73 -6.43 6.90
C ASP A 311 15.19 -7.53 5.97
N GLN A 312 13.92 -7.92 6.18
CA GLN A 312 13.23 -8.87 5.31
C GLN A 312 13.03 -8.29 3.91
N ALA A 313 12.59 -7.04 3.81
CA ALA A 313 12.36 -6.34 2.57
C ALA A 313 13.64 -6.15 1.76
N TYR A 314 14.75 -5.79 2.41
CA TYR A 314 16.06 -5.66 1.77
C TYR A 314 16.48 -6.98 1.13
N THR A 315 16.31 -8.09 1.85
CA THR A 315 16.61 -9.43 1.36
C THR A 315 15.71 -9.83 0.19
N ALA A 316 14.39 -9.64 0.34
CA ALA A 316 13.39 -9.95 -0.70
C ALA A 316 13.58 -9.10 -1.97
N GLY A 317 14.05 -7.86 -1.81
CA GLY A 317 14.37 -6.92 -2.87
C GLY A 317 15.68 -7.23 -3.62
N GLY A 318 16.38 -8.32 -3.26
CA GLY A 318 17.66 -8.69 -3.84
C GLY A 318 18.81 -7.80 -3.39
N ASN A 319 18.78 -7.35 -2.12
CA ASN A 319 19.79 -6.49 -1.49
C ASN A 319 19.97 -5.14 -2.19
N ARG A 320 18.91 -4.63 -2.82
CA ARG A 320 18.88 -3.28 -3.39
C ARG A 320 18.54 -2.26 -2.29
N PRO A 321 19.03 -1.01 -2.40
CA PRO A 321 18.64 0.04 -1.48
C PRO A 321 17.11 0.19 -1.40
N LEU A 322 16.61 0.35 -0.18
CA LEU A 322 15.19 0.51 0.08
C LEU A 322 14.79 1.99 0.06
N TRP A 323 13.63 2.23 -0.53
CA TRP A 323 12.84 3.44 -0.36
C TRP A 323 11.60 3.08 0.44
N ILE A 324 11.51 3.58 1.67
CA ILE A 324 10.33 3.38 2.51
C ILE A 324 9.39 4.55 2.20
N THR A 325 8.65 4.43 1.11
CA THR A 325 7.84 5.52 0.57
C THR A 325 6.65 5.85 1.45
N GLU A 326 6.20 4.88 2.26
CA GLU A 326 5.22 5.11 3.31
C GLU A 326 5.59 4.32 4.57
N PHE A 327 5.55 4.97 5.72
CA PHE A 327 5.50 4.28 6.99
C PHE A 327 4.74 5.13 8.01
N GLN A 328 4.01 4.47 8.90
CA GLN A 328 3.31 5.14 9.99
C GLN A 328 3.32 4.26 11.24
N GLY A 329 3.87 4.81 12.32
CA GLY A 329 3.64 4.27 13.66
C GLY A 329 2.25 4.68 14.11
N GLU A 330 1.29 3.76 14.20
CA GLU A 330 -0.07 4.08 14.67
C GLU A 330 -0.13 4.20 16.20
N GLY A 331 -1.02 5.06 16.71
CA GLY A 331 -1.20 5.31 18.14
C GLY A 331 -1.71 6.73 18.41
N ASP A 332 -1.73 7.13 19.68
CA ASP A 332 -1.95 8.55 20.03
C ASP A 332 -0.72 9.40 19.67
N ALA A 333 -0.87 10.73 19.70
CA ALA A 333 0.20 11.65 19.28
C ALA A 333 1.54 11.43 20.02
N ALA A 334 1.50 11.02 21.29
CA ALA A 334 2.71 10.76 22.06
C ALA A 334 3.39 9.46 21.58
N ALA A 335 2.61 8.39 21.38
CA ALA A 335 3.12 7.13 20.85
C ALA A 335 3.71 7.27 19.44
N GLN A 336 3.05 8.03 18.56
CA GLN A 336 3.58 8.33 17.22
C GLN A 336 4.91 9.08 17.30
N ASN A 337 5.02 10.04 18.22
CA ASN A 337 6.23 10.83 18.40
C ASN A 337 7.39 9.97 18.93
N THR A 338 7.14 9.13 19.94
CA THR A 338 8.14 8.18 20.47
C THR A 338 8.58 7.17 19.42
N PHE A 339 7.67 6.72 18.57
CA PHE A 339 8.02 5.86 17.43
C PHE A 339 9.01 6.58 16.50
N LEU A 340 8.73 7.82 16.09
CA LEU A 340 9.65 8.60 15.25
C LEU A 340 11.01 8.84 15.90
N GLU A 341 11.04 9.26 17.17
CA GLU A 341 12.28 9.45 17.93
C GLU A 341 13.15 8.17 17.94
N THR A 342 12.51 7.00 17.91
CA THR A 342 13.19 5.70 17.91
C THR A 342 13.70 5.31 16.53
N VAL A 343 12.88 5.47 15.48
CA VAL A 343 13.19 4.91 14.15
C VAL A 343 14.01 5.84 13.28
N LEU A 344 13.84 7.17 13.38
CA LEU A 344 14.52 8.12 12.48
C LEU A 344 16.06 7.99 12.53
N PRO A 345 16.72 7.94 13.72
CA PRO A 345 18.17 7.75 13.76
C PRO A 345 18.62 6.41 13.17
N GLN A 346 17.80 5.36 13.30
CA GLN A 346 18.10 4.04 12.75
C GLN A 346 17.97 4.01 11.22
N LEU A 347 16.95 4.69 10.66
CA LEU A 347 16.78 4.85 9.22
C LEU A 347 17.92 5.69 8.62
N ASP A 348 18.30 6.77 9.30
CA ASP A 348 19.39 7.65 8.88
C ASP A 348 20.74 6.91 8.88
N ALA A 349 21.01 6.09 9.90
CA ALA A 349 22.23 5.29 10.00
C ALA A 349 22.25 4.04 9.08
N SER A 350 21.09 3.52 8.69
CA SER A 350 21.01 2.24 7.97
C SER A 350 21.56 2.33 6.54
N PRO A 351 22.54 1.50 6.14
CA PRO A 351 23.01 1.45 4.75
C PRO A 351 22.00 0.80 3.80
N LYS A 352 20.98 0.11 4.34
CA LYS A 352 19.93 -0.56 3.56
C LYS A 352 18.88 0.43 3.07
N VAL A 353 18.71 1.55 3.75
CA VAL A 353 17.69 2.56 3.47
C VAL A 353 18.35 3.74 2.76
N ALA A 354 17.94 3.99 1.52
CA ALA A 354 18.38 5.15 0.76
C ALA A 354 17.49 6.37 1.02
N ARG A 355 16.16 6.18 1.09
CA ARG A 355 15.19 7.24 1.33
C ARG A 355 13.97 6.74 2.09
N TYR A 356 13.27 7.64 2.77
CA TYR A 356 12.01 7.31 3.45
C TYR A 356 11.11 8.54 3.61
N ALA A 357 9.79 8.32 3.62
CA ALA A 357 8.78 9.35 3.85
C ALA A 357 7.74 8.86 4.85
N TYR A 358 7.52 9.62 5.93
CA TYR A 358 6.44 9.31 6.88
C TYR A 358 5.11 9.62 6.21
N PHE A 359 4.08 8.83 6.49
CA PHE A 359 2.75 9.07 5.97
C PHE A 359 1.95 9.96 6.94
N MET A 360 1.73 11.25 6.67
CA MET A 360 2.14 12.08 5.53
C MET A 360 2.09 13.58 5.91
N ALA A 361 2.56 14.47 5.03
CA ALA A 361 2.36 15.90 5.15
C ALA A 361 0.89 16.28 4.89
N SER A 362 0.09 16.26 5.95
CA SER A 362 -1.30 16.69 5.98
C SER A 362 -1.65 17.36 7.31
N ASP A 363 -2.73 18.14 7.29
CA ASP A 363 -3.37 18.65 8.51
C ASP A 363 -3.85 17.50 9.40
N GLY A 364 -3.73 17.69 10.72
CA GLY A 364 -4.01 16.65 11.71
C GLY A 364 -2.94 15.54 11.80
N ASN A 365 -1.84 15.65 11.05
CA ASN A 365 -0.75 14.67 11.04
C ASN A 365 0.60 15.39 11.27
N LEU A 366 1.50 15.43 10.29
CA LEU A 366 2.75 16.19 10.40
C LEU A 366 2.51 17.70 10.52
N LEU A 367 1.35 18.20 10.09
CA LEU A 367 0.93 19.58 10.33
C LEU A 367 -0.28 19.57 11.26
N SER A 368 -0.29 20.51 12.21
CA SER A 368 -1.44 20.74 13.07
C SER A 368 -2.57 21.43 12.32
N SER A 369 -2.24 22.46 11.54
CA SER A 369 -3.11 23.16 10.60
C SER A 369 -2.29 24.04 9.65
N GLY A 370 -2.62 24.02 8.36
CA GLY A 370 -1.92 24.80 7.34
C GLY A 370 -0.43 24.51 7.39
N THR A 371 0.42 25.55 7.43
CA THR A 371 1.88 25.40 7.47
C THR A 371 2.45 25.22 8.89
N SER A 372 1.60 25.14 9.92
CA SER A 372 2.07 24.98 11.31
C SER A 372 2.32 23.51 11.62
N LEU A 373 3.58 23.14 11.82
CA LEU A 373 3.97 21.77 12.18
C LEU A 373 3.34 21.34 13.51
N SER A 374 2.90 20.08 13.57
CA SER A 374 2.58 19.43 14.84
C SER A 374 3.85 19.07 15.62
N THR A 375 3.72 18.54 16.84
CA THR A 375 4.86 17.96 17.56
C THR A 375 5.52 16.85 16.73
N LEU A 376 4.70 15.97 16.14
CA LEU A 376 5.17 14.90 15.26
C LEU A 376 5.91 15.45 14.04
N GLY A 377 5.38 16.50 13.41
CA GLY A 377 6.02 17.20 12.29
C GLY A 377 7.38 17.80 12.64
N ASN A 378 7.48 18.42 13.82
CA ASN A 378 8.76 18.95 14.29
C ASN A 378 9.79 17.84 14.51
N THR A 379 9.38 16.75 15.15
CA THR A 379 10.24 15.56 15.32
C THR A 379 10.69 15.00 13.97
N TYR A 380 9.76 14.82 13.04
CA TYR A 380 10.07 14.32 11.70
C TYR A 380 11.05 15.23 10.94
N ALA A 381 10.85 16.53 10.99
CA ALA A 381 11.57 17.48 10.15
C ALA A 381 12.92 17.93 10.73
N PHE A 382 13.05 17.96 12.06
CA PHE A 382 14.15 18.65 12.73
C PHE A 382 14.86 17.86 13.83
N ALA A 383 14.37 16.67 14.21
CA ALA A 383 15.13 15.81 15.13
C ALA A 383 16.40 15.27 14.45
N SER A 384 17.50 15.30 15.18
CA SER A 384 18.84 14.85 14.75
C SER A 384 18.99 13.34 14.70
#